data_AF-A0A382WWS3-F1
#
_entry.id   AF-A0A382WWS3-F1
#
_cell.length_a   1.000
_cell.length_b   1.000
_cell.length_c   1.000
_cell.angle_alpha   90.00
_cell.angle_beta   90.00
_cell.angle_gamma   90.00
#
_symmetry.space_group_name_H-M   'P 1'
#
loop_
_entity.id
_entity.type
_entity.pdbx_description
1 polymer ?
#
loop_
_entity_poly.entity_id
_entity_poly.type
_entity_poly.pdbx_seq_one_letter_code
_entity_poly.pdbx_strand_id
1 'polypeptide(L)'
;MEAAFGSGDGDDETQAIVAKKEATLGAVFDQSYRPWDGELGPRWVRNYAIFRHHVYGLFRGTGHRHYHPMVKLTILTILLFSLLPVLMLFLASLSGGGELGDLTARMWGINRYNLWGQVLGYFPRNLCCWPLLTALVVGGMISDDRRNGTSAIYFSRPVTRFDYTAMKYLSVAVVLGFVIVLSYFVYYTTA
;
A
#
# COMPACT_ATOMS: atom_id res chain seq x y z
N MET A 1 24.86 -4.48 -6.12
CA MET A 1 24.82 -3.47 -5.03
C MET A 1 26.26 -3.27 -4.60
N GLU A 2 26.95 -2.33 -5.23
CA GLU A 2 28.21 -1.78 -4.73
C GLU A 2 27.89 -0.42 -4.12
N ALA A 3 28.23 -0.25 -2.86
CA ALA A 3 28.08 1.00 -2.14
C ALA A 3 29.28 1.88 -2.47
N ALA A 4 29.05 2.95 -3.23
CA ALA A 4 30.02 4.03 -3.40
C ALA A 4 29.88 5.02 -2.24
N PHE A 5 30.36 4.62 -1.05
CA PHE A 5 30.75 5.59 -0.02
C PHE A 5 32.28 5.69 -0.10
N GLY A 6 32.75 6.68 -0.85
CA GLY A 6 34.14 7.10 -0.80
C GLY A 6 34.40 7.76 0.56
N SER A 7 35.14 7.06 1.41
CA SER A 7 35.83 7.64 2.56
C SER A 7 37.02 8.45 2.05
N GLY A 8 36.96 9.76 2.22
CA GLY A 8 38.06 10.69 1.97
C GLY A 8 37.89 11.87 2.92
N ASP A 9 38.72 11.88 3.95
CA ASP A 9 38.93 12.98 4.88
C ASP A 9 39.64 14.13 4.17
N GLY A 10 39.27 15.37 4.48
CA GLY A 10 39.92 16.60 3.99
C GLY A 10 39.44 17.10 2.63
N ASP A 11 38.56 18.10 2.63
CA ASP A 11 38.79 19.39 1.96
C ASP A 11 37.53 20.28 2.14
N ASP A 12 37.68 21.26 3.03
CA ASP A 12 36.89 22.48 3.04
C ASP A 12 37.03 23.19 1.68
N GLU A 13 35.92 23.78 1.20
CA GLU A 13 35.79 24.51 -0.07
C GLU A 13 35.64 23.69 -1.36
N THR A 14 34.47 23.06 -1.54
CA THR A 14 33.96 22.76 -2.90
C THR A 14 32.94 23.81 -3.32
N GLN A 15 33.42 24.94 -3.85
CA GLN A 15 32.57 25.83 -4.64
C GLN A 15 32.15 25.12 -5.91
N ALA A 16 30.83 25.01 -6.14
CA ALA A 16 30.30 24.51 -7.40
C ALA A 16 30.70 25.45 -8.54
N ILE A 17 31.54 24.97 -9.45
CA ILE A 17 31.91 25.66 -10.68
C ILE A 17 30.67 25.71 -11.58
N VAL A 18 29.97 26.85 -11.58
CA VAL A 18 28.88 27.12 -12.52
C VAL A 18 29.51 27.57 -13.84
N ALA A 19 29.43 26.73 -14.87
CA ALA A 19 29.84 27.06 -16.22
C ALA A 19 29.02 28.27 -16.74
N LYS A 20 29.70 29.36 -17.11
CA LYS A 20 29.08 30.51 -17.77
C LYS A 20 28.74 30.14 -19.22
N LYS A 21 27.49 30.38 -19.62
CA LYS A 21 26.97 30.17 -20.98
C LYS A 21 27.37 31.34 -21.89
N GLU A 22 28.42 31.15 -22.68
CA GLU A 22 28.65 31.93 -23.90
C GLU A 22 28.75 30.97 -25.09
N ALA A 23 27.61 30.69 -25.74
CA ALA A 23 27.55 30.24 -27.14
C ALA A 23 26.09 30.20 -27.62
N THR A 24 25.78 31.02 -28.61
CA THR A 24 24.53 31.00 -29.39
C THR A 24 24.62 29.96 -30.51
N LEU A 25 24.53 28.67 -30.19
CA LEU A 25 24.43 27.59 -31.18
C LEU A 25 23.51 26.48 -30.64
N GLY A 26 22.31 26.37 -31.20
CA GLY A 26 21.33 25.30 -30.96
C GLY A 26 20.77 25.26 -29.53
N ALA A 27 19.45 25.27 -29.37
CA ALA A 27 18.86 25.01 -28.07
C ALA A 27 19.05 23.53 -27.70
N VAL A 28 20.14 23.22 -27.00
CA VAL A 28 20.28 21.95 -26.28
C VAL A 28 19.28 22.00 -25.13
N PHE A 29 18.13 21.33 -25.30
CA PHE A 29 17.17 21.14 -24.23
C PHE A 29 17.74 20.08 -23.29
N ASP A 30 18.27 20.54 -22.16
CA ASP A 30 18.59 19.65 -21.06
C ASP A 30 17.28 19.15 -20.46
N GLN A 31 17.08 17.82 -20.42
CA GLN A 31 15.95 17.21 -19.70
C GLN A 31 16.25 17.17 -18.19
N SER A 32 16.72 18.29 -17.63
CA SER A 32 16.90 18.43 -16.20
C SER A 32 15.57 18.82 -15.55
N TYR A 33 15.35 18.27 -14.35
CA TYR A 33 14.24 18.68 -13.50
C TYR A 33 14.37 20.18 -13.21
N ARG A 34 13.34 20.96 -13.56
CA ARG A 34 13.27 22.35 -13.09
C ARG A 34 12.95 22.32 -11.59
N PRO A 35 13.86 22.82 -10.72
CA PRO A 35 13.56 22.92 -9.30
C PRO A 35 12.35 23.84 -9.10
N TRP A 36 11.57 23.54 -8.06
CA TRP A 36 10.43 24.38 -7.68
C TRP A 36 10.95 25.58 -6.89
N ASP A 37 10.85 26.78 -7.47
CA ASP A 37 11.31 28.03 -6.87
C ASP A 37 10.21 28.77 -6.07
N GLY A 38 8.98 28.24 -6.07
CA GLY A 38 7.86 28.83 -5.34
C GLY A 38 7.84 28.47 -3.86
N GLU A 39 6.94 29.10 -3.10
CA GLU A 39 6.70 28.72 -1.70
C GLU A 39 6.23 27.27 -1.63
N LEU A 40 6.86 26.50 -0.74
CA LEU A 40 6.47 25.13 -0.47
C LEU A 40 5.21 25.13 0.41
N GLY A 41 4.21 24.36 0.01
CA GLY A 41 3.04 24.11 0.85
C GLY A 41 3.43 23.51 2.21
N PRO A 42 2.56 23.65 3.22
CA PRO A 42 2.84 23.16 4.57
C PRO A 42 3.08 21.65 4.59
N ARG A 43 3.83 21.19 5.61
CA ARG A 43 4.31 19.78 5.71
C ARG A 43 3.19 18.74 5.55
N TRP A 44 1.99 19.02 6.07
CA TRP A 44 0.85 18.10 6.00
C TRP A 44 0.35 17.87 4.57
N VAL A 45 0.35 18.90 3.70
CA VAL A 45 -0.09 18.77 2.29
C VAL A 45 0.81 17.81 1.53
N ARG A 46 2.11 17.91 1.78
CA ARG A 46 3.12 17.02 1.17
C ARG A 46 2.98 15.59 1.66
N ASN A 47 2.81 15.41 2.97
CA ASN A 47 2.59 14.08 3.57
C ASN A 47 1.29 13.45 3.06
N TYR A 48 0.22 14.23 2.98
CA TYR A 48 -1.06 13.82 2.41
C TYR A 48 -0.94 13.47 0.91
N ALA A 49 -0.12 14.19 0.14
CA ALA A 49 0.10 13.88 -1.26
C ALA A 49 0.73 12.49 -1.47
N ILE A 50 1.66 12.08 -0.60
CA ILE A 50 2.24 10.73 -0.61
C ILE A 50 1.17 9.70 -0.23
N PHE A 51 0.40 9.95 0.82
CA PHE A 51 -0.65 9.06 1.28
C PHE A 51 -1.74 8.84 0.21
N ARG A 52 -2.34 9.91 -0.30
CA ARG A 52 -3.41 9.85 -1.31
C ARG A 52 -2.95 9.15 -2.59
N HIS A 53 -1.69 9.33 -2.98
CA HIS A 53 -1.14 8.69 -4.17
C HIS A 53 -1.23 7.16 -4.11
N HIS A 54 -1.06 6.59 -2.93
CA HIS A 54 -1.12 5.15 -2.71
C HIS A 54 -2.55 4.67 -2.44
N VAL A 55 -3.28 5.33 -1.55
CA VAL A 55 -4.64 4.91 -1.18
C VAL A 55 -5.63 5.09 -2.33
N TYR A 56 -5.61 6.25 -3.02
CA TYR A 56 -6.52 6.47 -4.15
C TYR A 56 -6.09 5.74 -5.42
N GLY A 57 -4.82 5.34 -5.56
CA GLY A 57 -4.38 4.51 -6.67
C GLY A 57 -5.09 3.15 -6.72
N LEU A 58 -5.50 2.63 -5.57
CA LEU A 58 -6.28 1.38 -5.48
C LEU A 58 -7.66 1.56 -6.16
N PHE A 59 -8.36 2.65 -5.85
CA PHE A 59 -9.74 2.89 -6.28
C PHE A 59 -9.85 3.63 -7.62
N ARG A 60 -8.96 4.58 -7.91
CA ARG A 60 -9.02 5.46 -9.08
C ARG A 60 -7.84 5.18 -10.01
N GLY A 61 -8.13 4.90 -11.28
CA GLY A 61 -7.12 4.55 -12.29
C GLY A 61 -6.36 5.76 -12.88
N THR A 62 -6.84 6.98 -12.69
CA THR A 62 -6.33 8.19 -13.35
C THR A 62 -5.57 9.10 -12.38
N GLY A 63 -4.35 9.49 -12.74
CA GLY A 63 -3.54 10.51 -12.04
C GLY A 63 -2.93 10.10 -10.69
N HIS A 64 -3.04 8.82 -10.31
CA HIS A 64 -2.48 8.25 -9.08
C HIS A 64 -1.69 6.98 -9.43
N ARG A 65 -1.10 6.32 -8.44
CA ARG A 65 -0.34 5.08 -8.64
C ARG A 65 -1.15 4.06 -9.47
N HIS A 66 -0.63 3.69 -10.62
CA HIS A 66 -1.25 2.67 -11.47
C HIS A 66 -0.96 1.27 -10.92
N TYR A 67 -1.90 0.72 -10.15
CA TYR A 67 -1.86 -0.70 -9.82
C TYR A 67 -2.29 -1.51 -11.05
N HIS A 68 -1.48 -2.50 -11.40
CA HIS A 68 -1.83 -3.46 -12.44
C HIS A 68 -3.21 -4.08 -12.15
N PRO A 69 -4.09 -4.28 -13.14
CA PRO A 69 -5.44 -4.80 -12.91
C PRO A 69 -5.45 -6.13 -12.16
N MET A 70 -4.46 -7.00 -12.37
CA MET A 70 -4.34 -8.27 -11.63
C MET A 70 -4.12 -8.07 -10.13
N VAL A 71 -3.40 -7.02 -9.72
CA VAL A 71 -3.21 -6.67 -8.30
C VAL A 71 -4.54 -6.21 -7.70
N LYS A 72 -5.31 -5.39 -8.42
CA LYS A 72 -6.63 -4.96 -7.96
C LYS A 72 -7.61 -6.14 -7.84
N LEU A 73 -7.63 -7.02 -8.85
CA LEU A 73 -8.46 -8.22 -8.86
C LEU A 73 -8.09 -9.18 -7.73
N THR A 74 -6.80 -9.43 -7.50
CA THR A 74 -6.37 -10.30 -6.39
C THR A 74 -6.76 -9.72 -5.03
N ILE A 75 -6.59 -8.41 -4.81
CA ILE A 75 -7.07 -7.75 -3.58
C ILE A 75 -8.59 -7.92 -3.43
N LEU A 76 -9.36 -7.73 -4.51
CA LEU A 76 -10.81 -7.92 -4.50
C LEU A 76 -11.20 -9.37 -4.19
N THR A 77 -10.54 -10.36 -4.82
CA THR A 77 -10.78 -11.79 -4.57
C THR A 77 -10.48 -12.15 -3.12
N ILE A 78 -9.38 -11.62 -2.56
CA ILE A 78 -9.04 -11.82 -1.14
C ILE A 78 -10.11 -11.20 -0.23
N LEU A 79 -10.60 -10.01 -0.55
CA LEU A 79 -11.67 -9.36 0.20
C LEU A 79 -12.96 -10.21 0.16
N LEU A 80 -13.41 -10.64 -1.02
CA LEU A 80 -14.60 -11.48 -1.17
C LEU A 80 -14.45 -12.82 -0.44
N PHE A 81 -13.28 -13.47 -0.58
CA PHE A 81 -12.97 -14.70 0.13
C PHE A 81 -12.99 -14.51 1.66
N SER A 82 -12.53 -13.35 2.14
CA SER A 82 -12.56 -13.04 3.57
C SER A 82 -13.98 -12.83 4.13
N LEU A 83 -14.92 -12.39 3.29
CA LEU A 83 -16.32 -12.16 3.64
C LEU A 83 -17.21 -13.40 3.43
N LEU A 84 -16.68 -14.47 2.82
CA LEU A 84 -17.43 -15.70 2.54
C LEU A 84 -18.09 -16.33 3.78
N PRO A 85 -17.47 -16.37 4.98
CA PRO A 85 -18.14 -16.85 6.19
C PRO A 85 -19.37 -16.03 6.58
N VAL A 86 -19.34 -14.71 6.37
CA VAL A 86 -20.47 -13.81 6.64
C VAL A 86 -21.62 -14.10 5.68
N LEU A 87 -21.30 -14.30 4.39
CA LEU A 87 -22.29 -14.69 3.38
C LEU A 87 -22.96 -16.03 3.76
N MET A 88 -22.18 -17.00 4.22
CA MET A 88 -22.71 -18.30 4.61
C MET A 88 -23.58 -18.23 5.88
N LEU A 89 -23.21 -17.41 6.87
CA LEU A 89 -24.07 -17.12 8.02
C LEU A 89 -25.39 -16.48 7.60
N PHE A 90 -25.35 -15.53 6.67
CA PHE A 90 -26.54 -14.91 6.12
C PHE A 90 -27.44 -15.93 5.39
N LEU A 91 -26.86 -16.79 4.54
CA LEU A 91 -27.60 -17.85 3.86
C LEU A 91 -28.20 -18.88 4.82
N ALA A 92 -27.47 -19.25 5.87
CA ALA A 92 -27.97 -20.14 6.92
C ALA A 92 -29.19 -19.52 7.62
N SER A 93 -29.16 -18.21 7.91
CA SER A 93 -30.28 -17.50 8.54
C SER A 93 -31.56 -17.49 7.67
N LEU A 94 -31.41 -17.43 6.34
CA LEU A 94 -32.53 -17.48 5.40
C LEU A 94 -33.15 -18.87 5.26
N SER A 95 -32.41 -19.93 5.59
CA SER A 95 -32.83 -21.32 5.37
C SER A 95 -33.88 -21.85 6.37
N GLY A 96 -34.32 -21.05 7.34
CA GLY A 96 -35.52 -21.33 8.13
C GLY A 96 -35.44 -22.49 9.13
N GLY A 97 -34.23 -22.95 9.51
CA GLY A 97 -34.05 -23.94 10.58
C GLY A 97 -34.20 -25.41 10.15
N GLY A 98 -33.85 -25.76 8.91
CA GLY A 98 -33.70 -27.15 8.46
C GLY A 98 -32.27 -27.70 8.63
N GLU A 99 -32.08 -29.01 8.37
CA GLU A 99 -30.75 -29.67 8.43
C GLU A 99 -29.67 -28.95 7.60
N LEU A 100 -30.03 -28.38 6.45
CA LEU A 100 -29.12 -27.58 5.61
C LEU A 100 -28.67 -26.29 6.28
N GLY A 101 -29.55 -25.63 7.03
CA GLY A 101 -29.23 -24.44 7.83
C GLY A 101 -28.30 -24.77 8.98
N ASP A 102 -28.58 -25.87 9.66
CA ASP A 102 -27.77 -26.36 10.79
C ASP A 102 -26.38 -26.84 10.33
N LEU A 103 -26.28 -27.51 9.18
CA LEU A 103 -25.01 -27.92 8.57
C LEU A 103 -24.17 -26.72 8.11
N THR A 104 -24.78 -25.74 7.43
CA THR A 104 -24.08 -24.54 6.97
C THR A 104 -23.63 -23.66 8.14
N ALA A 105 -24.49 -23.51 9.16
CA ALA A 105 -24.16 -22.82 10.40
C ALA A 105 -23.07 -23.53 11.23
N ARG A 106 -22.89 -24.85 11.11
CA ARG A 106 -21.80 -25.57 11.80
C ARG A 106 -20.49 -25.59 11.02
N MET A 107 -20.54 -25.62 9.69
CA MET A 107 -19.34 -25.65 8.83
C MET A 107 -18.73 -24.25 8.61
N TRP A 108 -19.56 -23.22 8.46
CA TRP A 108 -19.12 -21.83 8.24
C TRP A 108 -19.52 -20.86 9.36
N GLY A 109 -20.57 -21.18 10.11
CA GLY A 109 -20.92 -20.43 11.30
C GLY A 109 -20.04 -20.84 12.47
N ILE A 110 -19.59 -19.85 13.22
CA ILE A 110 -18.71 -20.07 14.36
C ILE A 110 -19.57 -19.88 15.58
N ASN A 111 -19.90 -21.02 16.18
CA ASN A 111 -20.40 -21.05 17.53
C ASN A 111 -19.26 -20.59 18.45
N ARG A 112 -19.51 -19.70 19.43
CA ARG A 112 -18.49 -19.25 20.41
C ARG A 112 -17.79 -20.42 21.12
N TYR A 113 -18.43 -21.61 21.08
CA TYR A 113 -18.00 -22.84 21.71
C TYR A 113 -17.24 -23.81 20.77
N ASN A 114 -17.13 -23.54 19.46
CA ASN A 114 -16.45 -24.44 18.52
C ASN A 114 -15.09 -23.86 18.06
N LEU A 115 -14.05 -24.18 18.84
CA LEU A 115 -12.66 -23.80 18.56
C LEU A 115 -12.18 -24.30 17.19
N TRP A 116 -12.69 -25.45 16.72
CA TRP A 116 -12.30 -26.05 15.45
C TRP A 116 -12.78 -25.24 14.24
N GLY A 117 -13.97 -24.65 14.30
CA GLY A 117 -14.50 -23.77 13.24
C GLY A 117 -13.73 -22.45 13.17
N GLN A 118 -13.27 -21.94 14.33
CA GLN A 118 -12.39 -20.77 14.37
C GLN A 118 -11.01 -21.10 13.82
N VAL A 119 -10.37 -22.17 14.28
CA VAL A 119 -9.02 -22.52 13.85
C VAL A 119 -9.04 -22.97 12.39
N LEU A 120 -9.78 -24.01 11.99
CA LEU A 120 -9.70 -24.53 10.61
C LEU A 120 -10.40 -23.64 9.57
N GLY A 121 -11.39 -22.84 9.96
CA GLY A 121 -12.03 -21.88 9.06
C GLY A 121 -11.18 -20.62 8.85
N TYR A 122 -10.53 -20.12 9.90
CA TYR A 122 -9.76 -18.86 9.83
C TYR A 122 -8.30 -19.11 9.48
N PHE A 123 -7.70 -20.22 9.89
CA PHE A 123 -6.29 -20.52 9.70
C PHE A 123 -5.86 -20.54 8.22
N PRO A 124 -6.52 -21.25 7.28
CA PRO A 124 -6.09 -21.25 5.89
C PRO A 124 -6.22 -19.88 5.23
N ARG A 125 -7.29 -19.12 5.55
CA ARG A 125 -7.44 -17.73 5.11
C ARG A 125 -6.34 -16.84 5.69
N ASN A 126 -6.09 -16.95 6.99
CA ASN A 126 -5.16 -16.06 7.68
C ASN A 126 -3.71 -16.35 7.33
N LEU A 127 -3.36 -17.63 7.14
CA LEU A 127 -2.03 -18.09 6.78
C LEU A 127 -1.68 -17.73 5.33
N CYS A 128 -2.63 -17.86 4.40
CA CYS A 128 -2.35 -17.65 2.99
C CYS A 128 -2.67 -16.22 2.54
N CYS A 129 -3.86 -15.70 2.87
CA CYS A 129 -4.35 -14.45 2.30
C CYS A 129 -3.69 -13.21 2.90
N TRP A 130 -3.41 -13.17 4.21
CA TRP A 130 -2.80 -11.98 4.82
C TRP A 130 -1.33 -11.78 4.44
N PRO A 131 -0.47 -12.81 4.45
CA PRO A 131 0.90 -12.65 3.96
C PRO A 131 0.93 -12.34 2.47
N LEU A 132 0.07 -12.97 1.67
CA LEU A 132 -0.01 -12.69 0.23
C LEU A 132 -0.47 -11.26 -0.05
N LEU A 133 -1.52 -10.79 0.63
CA LEU A 133 -1.98 -9.40 0.54
C LEU A 133 -0.88 -8.42 0.93
N THR A 134 -0.18 -8.71 2.04
CA THR A 134 0.93 -7.90 2.53
C THR A 134 2.07 -7.85 1.52
N ALA A 135 2.49 -9.00 0.99
CA ALA A 135 3.55 -9.08 -0.02
C ALA A 135 3.20 -8.30 -1.30
N LEU A 136 1.95 -8.40 -1.75
CA LEU A 136 1.47 -7.72 -2.95
C LEU A 136 1.44 -6.19 -2.76
N VAL A 137 0.89 -5.73 -1.63
CA VAL A 137 0.72 -4.30 -1.33
C VAL A 137 2.05 -3.65 -0.94
N VAL A 138 2.75 -4.19 0.07
CA VAL A 138 4.04 -3.66 0.55
C VAL A 138 5.12 -3.84 -0.51
N GLY A 139 5.23 -5.04 -1.08
CA GLY A 139 6.22 -5.34 -2.12
C GLY A 139 6.02 -4.46 -3.36
N GLY A 140 4.78 -4.29 -3.82
CA GLY A 140 4.47 -3.36 -4.91
C GLY A 140 4.84 -1.92 -4.56
N MET A 141 4.52 -1.45 -3.35
CA MET A 141 4.76 -0.07 -2.95
C MET A 141 6.23 0.31 -2.81
N ILE A 142 7.08 -0.64 -2.40
CA ILE A 142 8.51 -0.41 -2.24
C ILE A 142 9.26 -0.65 -3.55
N SER A 143 8.87 -1.67 -4.32
CA SER A 143 9.54 -2.01 -5.57
C SER A 143 9.40 -0.94 -6.65
N ASP A 144 8.24 -0.30 -6.78
CA ASP A 144 8.05 0.79 -7.75
C ASP A 144 8.95 1.99 -7.49
N ASP A 145 9.12 2.36 -6.22
CA ASP A 145 9.97 3.50 -5.85
C ASP A 145 11.43 3.21 -6.20
N ARG A 146 11.88 1.96 -6.01
CA ARG A 146 13.22 1.49 -6.41
C ARG A 146 13.37 1.39 -7.92
N ARG A 147 12.38 0.86 -8.64
CA ARG A 147 12.41 0.71 -10.10
C ARG A 147 12.54 2.05 -10.81
N ASN A 148 11.82 3.06 -10.32
CA ASN A 148 11.78 4.38 -10.94
C ASN A 148 12.82 5.37 -10.37
N GLY A 149 13.68 4.94 -9.43
CA GLY A 149 14.67 5.82 -8.78
C GLY A 149 14.07 6.97 -7.96
N THR A 150 12.75 6.97 -7.76
CA THR A 150 12.02 8.08 -7.12
C THR A 150 12.33 8.23 -5.62
N SER A 151 12.91 7.21 -4.98
CA SER A 151 13.36 7.30 -3.58
C SER A 151 14.37 8.42 -3.36
N ALA A 152 15.26 8.67 -4.34
CA ALA A 152 16.23 9.76 -4.26
C ALA A 152 15.55 11.14 -4.34
N ILE A 153 14.48 11.25 -5.13
CA ILE A 153 13.69 12.48 -5.28
C ILE A 153 13.02 12.83 -3.95
N TYR A 154 12.46 11.85 -3.23
CA TYR A 154 11.88 12.08 -1.90
C TYR A 154 12.92 12.47 -0.84
N PHE A 155 14.21 12.18 -1.04
CA PHE A 155 15.28 12.55 -0.11
C PHE A 155 16.01 13.85 -0.48
N SER A 156 15.71 14.43 -1.64
CA SER A 156 16.04 15.82 -1.94
C SER A 156 14.98 16.72 -1.30
N ARG A 157 15.42 17.78 -0.59
CA ARG A 157 14.55 18.66 0.24
C ARG A 157 13.34 19.12 -0.59
N PRO A 158 12.12 18.64 -0.26
CA PRO A 158 11.46 19.08 0.97
C PRO A 158 11.01 17.96 1.92
N VAL A 159 11.11 16.67 1.57
CA VAL A 159 10.59 15.53 2.38
C VAL A 159 11.68 14.90 3.24
N THR A 160 11.39 14.65 4.51
CA THR A 160 12.31 13.93 5.41
C THR A 160 12.16 12.42 5.23
N ARG A 161 13.23 11.67 5.54
CA ARG A 161 13.19 10.19 5.49
C ARG A 161 12.09 9.62 6.38
N PHE A 162 11.89 10.22 7.55
CA PHE A 162 10.84 9.86 8.49
C PHE A 162 9.44 10.13 7.95
N ASP A 163 9.20 11.31 7.36
CA ASP A 163 7.91 11.64 6.73
C ASP A 163 7.56 10.65 5.61
N TYR A 164 8.56 10.27 4.80
CA TYR A 164 8.39 9.27 3.74
C TYR A 164 8.02 7.88 4.30
N THR A 165 8.78 7.37 5.28
CA THR A 165 8.52 6.04 5.85
C THR A 165 7.18 6.00 6.59
N ALA A 166 6.85 7.05 7.35
CA ALA A 166 5.59 7.17 8.06
C ALA A 166 4.40 7.17 7.10
N MET A 167 4.45 7.94 6.01
CA MET A 167 3.34 8.00 5.04
C MET A 167 3.19 6.72 4.24
N LYS A 168 4.30 6.04 3.88
CA LYS A 168 4.24 4.71 3.26
C LYS A 168 3.64 3.69 4.22
N TYR A 169 4.08 3.66 5.48
CA TYR A 169 3.52 2.78 6.50
C TYR A 169 2.03 3.04 6.72
N LEU A 170 1.62 4.31 6.86
CA LEU A 170 0.22 4.68 7.00
C LEU A 170 -0.61 4.23 5.79
N SER A 171 -0.09 4.38 4.58
CA SER A 171 -0.78 3.94 3.35
C SER A 171 -0.97 2.42 3.33
N VAL A 172 0.07 1.66 3.69
CA VAL A 172 -0.02 0.19 3.86
C VAL A 172 -1.08 -0.15 4.90
N ALA A 173 -1.00 0.48 6.07
CA ALA A 173 -1.87 0.19 7.21
C ALA A 173 -3.34 0.46 6.88
N VAL A 174 -3.64 1.54 6.14
CA VAL A 174 -5.01 1.83 5.70
C VAL A 174 -5.50 0.81 4.67
N VAL A 175 -4.68 0.42 3.68
CA VAL A 175 -5.09 -0.57 2.67
C VAL A 175 -5.27 -1.96 3.29
N LEU A 176 -4.32 -2.42 4.09
CA LEU A 176 -4.42 -3.70 4.80
C LEU A 176 -5.52 -3.67 5.85
N GLY A 177 -5.64 -2.58 6.61
CA GLY A 177 -6.68 -2.39 7.61
C GLY A 177 -8.07 -2.41 6.99
N PHE A 178 -8.25 -1.79 5.82
CA PHE A 178 -9.52 -1.83 5.09
C PHE A 178 -9.94 -3.24 4.70
N VAL A 179 -9.02 -4.15 4.38
CA VAL A 179 -9.39 -5.53 4.04
C VAL A 179 -9.52 -6.37 5.32
N ILE A 180 -8.50 -6.35 6.17
CA ILE A 180 -8.38 -7.24 7.32
C ILE A 180 -9.35 -6.80 8.42
N VAL A 181 -9.22 -5.56 8.92
CA VAL A 181 -10.01 -5.07 10.05
C VAL A 181 -11.48 -4.97 9.68
N LEU A 182 -11.83 -4.53 8.47
CA LEU A 182 -13.22 -4.51 8.02
C LEU A 182 -13.81 -5.92 7.97
N SER A 183 -13.09 -6.91 7.41
CA SER A 183 -13.58 -8.29 7.35
C SER A 183 -13.85 -8.86 8.74
N TYR A 184 -12.95 -8.62 9.70
CA TYR A 184 -13.15 -9.03 11.09
C TYR A 184 -14.26 -8.26 11.77
N PHE A 185 -14.34 -6.95 11.57
CA PHE A 185 -15.38 -6.11 12.15
C PHE A 185 -16.76 -6.59 11.72
N VAL A 186 -16.98 -6.73 10.40
CA VAL A 186 -18.24 -7.23 9.85
C VAL A 186 -18.56 -8.60 10.45
N TYR A 187 -17.59 -9.50 10.47
CA TYR A 187 -17.77 -10.84 11.01
C TYR A 187 -18.15 -10.85 12.51
N TYR A 188 -17.48 -10.07 13.36
CA TYR A 188 -17.81 -10.01 14.79
C TYR A 188 -19.10 -9.26 15.09
N THR A 189 -19.57 -8.40 14.19
CA THR A 189 -20.88 -7.74 14.32
C THR A 189 -22.04 -8.59 13.82
N THR A 190 -21.79 -9.59 12.95
CA THR A 190 -22.83 -10.47 12.39
C THR A 190 -22.92 -11.84 13.08
N ALA A 191 -21.93 -12.21 13.89
CA ALA A 191 -21.90 -13.42 14.72
C ALA A 191 -22.47 -13.17 16.13
#